data_AF-A0A962LBN0-F1
#
_entry.id   AF-A0A962LBN0-F1
#
_cell.length_a   1.000
_cell.length_b   1.000
_cell.length_c   1.000
_cell.angle_alpha   90.00
_cell.angle_beta   90.00
_cell.angle_gamma   90.00
#
_symmetry.space_group_name_H-M   'P 1'
#
loop_
_entity.id
_entity.type
_entity.pdbx_description
1 polymer ?
#
loop_
_entity_poly.entity_id
_entity_poly.type
_entity_poly.pdbx_seq_one_letter_code
_entity_poly.pdbx_strand_id
1 'polypeptide(L)'
;MGTKKPGISSTIQAERRRLMIDATMTAISEHGLPKLTLAKIADIAGLSAGSVNFHFDSKEALLLATLTELASEFEGTILQAIDRAGSNPAQKLLAMFEASLDPQITEPRKTAVWFAFTSEARSRADYQRICGAQDQKIFAITRQLCDEIIHQGDRQGQMNAHAMANAVQGLIDEIWQDILYAGADYNRADARSLYLSFLASVFPWAFDMPGNPEQTVSRLSPADKTLRIVRAGKEQLAALASLFDAYRQFYQREPDLALARRFLGQNLAKQRSVIYLAVDPGDTALGFAQLYPGWCSVATTPIWILYDLFVTSSVRQRGVGQALLQEAEKMARKSGASRIDLETAVDNYQAQSLYESLGYARETEFYKYSLVLA
;
A
#
# COMPACT_ATOMS: atom_id res chain seq x y z
N MET A 1 47.64 13.68 12.78
CA MET A 1 46.50 13.27 11.93
C MET A 1 45.30 13.04 12.83
N GLY A 2 44.42 14.03 12.96
CA GLY A 2 43.18 13.91 13.73
C GLY A 2 42.01 13.71 12.78
N THR A 3 41.41 12.52 12.80
CA THR A 3 40.20 12.20 12.04
C THR A 3 39.00 12.92 12.68
N LYS A 4 38.47 13.95 12.02
CA LYS A 4 37.20 14.59 12.42
C LYS A 4 36.07 13.58 12.26
N LYS A 5 35.41 13.23 13.37
CA LYS A 5 34.09 12.57 13.36
C LYS A 5 33.12 13.41 12.51
N PRO A 6 32.24 12.81 11.68
CA PRO A 6 31.18 13.56 11.02
C PRO A 6 30.28 14.16 12.12
N GLY A 7 30.33 15.48 12.28
CA GLY A 7 29.81 16.17 13.46
C GLY A 7 28.36 16.60 13.28
N ILE A 8 27.59 16.57 14.38
CA ILE A 8 26.20 17.01 14.59
C ILE A 8 25.71 18.16 13.66
N SER A 9 26.58 19.10 13.30
CA SER A 9 26.31 20.18 12.33
C SER A 9 25.92 19.71 10.92
N SER A 10 26.50 18.62 10.40
CA SER A 10 26.16 18.10 9.07
C SER A 10 24.78 17.44 9.05
N THR A 11 24.40 16.80 10.16
CA THR A 11 23.07 16.19 10.34
C THR A 11 21.98 17.26 10.38
N ILE A 12 22.20 18.35 11.12
CA ILE A 12 21.27 19.49 11.19
C ILE A 12 21.12 20.17 9.82
N GLN A 13 22.21 20.31 9.06
CA GLN A 13 22.14 20.86 7.70
C GLN A 13 21.37 19.93 6.73
N ALA A 14 21.58 18.62 6.81
CA ALA A 14 20.83 17.65 6.01
C ALA A 14 19.33 17.67 6.34
N GLU A 15 18.98 17.76 7.63
CA GLU A 15 17.60 17.86 8.09
C GLU A 15 16.92 19.15 7.60
N ARG A 16 17.60 20.29 7.70
CA ARG A 16 17.11 21.57 7.16
C ARG A 16 16.92 21.53 5.65
N ARG A 17 17.86 20.90 4.92
CA ARG A 17 17.72 20.70 3.47
C ARG A 17 16.48 19.87 3.14
N ARG A 18 16.23 18.79 3.88
CA ARG A 18 15.04 17.93 3.71
C ARG A 18 13.74 18.70 4.00
N LEU A 19 13.69 19.52 5.05
CA LEU A 19 12.54 20.38 5.35
C LEU A 19 12.24 21.34 4.20
N MET A 20 13.27 21.95 3.60
CA MET A 20 13.08 22.87 2.46
C MET A 20 12.55 22.14 1.21
N ILE A 21 12.98 20.89 0.99
CA ILE A 21 12.50 20.07 -0.13
C ILE A 21 11.04 19.66 0.08
N ASP A 22 10.66 19.21 1.28
CA ASP A 22 9.26 18.90 1.60
C ASP A 22 8.34 20.14 1.51
N ALA A 23 8.81 21.29 2.01
CA ALA A 23 8.10 22.55 1.85
C ALA A 23 7.97 22.97 0.37
N THR A 24 8.98 22.69 -0.45
CA THR A 24 8.94 22.96 -1.89
C THR A 24 7.91 22.07 -2.58
N MET A 25 7.84 20.77 -2.24
CA MET A 25 6.82 19.86 -2.77
C MET A 25 5.41 20.35 -2.41
N THR A 26 5.19 20.72 -1.14
CA THR A 26 3.92 21.29 -0.66
C THR A 26 3.55 22.53 -1.47
N ALA A 27 4.46 23.49 -1.57
CA ALA A 27 4.22 24.75 -2.28
C ALA A 27 3.92 24.54 -3.78
N ILE A 28 4.58 23.60 -4.45
CA ILE A 28 4.29 23.24 -5.85
C ILE A 28 2.92 22.60 -5.95
N SER A 29 2.59 21.65 -5.08
CA SER A 29 1.31 20.94 -5.12
C SER A 29 0.10 21.87 -4.88
N GLU A 30 0.23 22.87 -4.00
CA GLU A 30 -0.87 23.77 -3.65
C GLU A 30 -0.98 25.01 -4.56
N HIS A 31 0.12 25.44 -5.19
CA HIS A 31 0.17 26.73 -5.87
C HIS A 31 0.75 26.70 -7.29
N GLY A 32 1.36 25.58 -7.69
CA GLY A 32 2.07 25.43 -8.95
C GLY A 32 3.43 26.14 -9.00
N LEU A 33 4.27 25.72 -9.95
CA LEU A 33 5.61 26.27 -10.19
C LEU A 33 5.66 27.81 -10.41
N PRO A 34 4.71 28.45 -11.15
CA PRO A 34 4.80 29.87 -11.45
C PRO A 34 4.69 30.79 -10.22
N LYS A 35 3.94 30.39 -9.20
CA LYS A 35 3.67 31.22 -8.00
C LYS A 35 4.68 31.02 -6.87
N LEU A 36 5.67 30.16 -7.09
CA LEU A 36 6.63 29.76 -6.07
C LEU A 36 7.67 30.87 -5.80
N THR A 37 7.95 31.16 -4.54
CA THR A 37 9.03 32.09 -4.11
C THR A 37 9.78 31.50 -2.93
N LEU A 38 11.06 31.84 -2.77
CA LEU A 38 11.87 31.38 -1.61
C LEU A 38 11.26 31.81 -0.27
N ALA A 39 10.63 32.99 -0.22
CA ALA A 39 9.93 33.46 0.99
C ALA A 39 8.75 32.56 1.36
N LYS A 40 7.94 32.15 0.37
CA LYS A 40 6.81 31.24 0.60
C LYS A 40 7.28 29.84 1.02
N ILE A 41 8.36 29.34 0.44
CA ILE A 41 8.93 28.05 0.86
C ILE A 41 9.47 28.13 2.28
N ALA A 42 10.14 29.24 2.63
CA ALA A 42 10.64 29.47 3.99
C ALA A 42 9.50 29.47 5.02
N ASP A 43 8.39 30.14 4.70
CA ASP A 43 7.17 30.18 5.51
C ASP A 43 6.60 28.77 5.76
N ILE A 44 6.39 27.98 4.68
CA ILE A 44 5.91 26.59 4.77
C ILE A 44 6.88 25.71 5.57
N ALA A 45 8.19 25.91 5.42
CA ALA A 45 9.20 25.14 6.15
C ALA A 45 9.34 25.55 7.62
N GLY A 46 8.70 26.64 8.06
CA GLY A 46 8.94 27.22 9.39
C GLY A 46 10.35 27.78 9.56
N LEU A 47 10.99 28.22 8.48
CA LEU A 47 12.36 28.72 8.43
C LEU A 47 12.41 30.20 8.04
N SER A 48 13.49 30.88 8.38
CA SER A 48 13.72 32.24 7.87
C SER A 48 14.19 32.22 6.42
N ALA A 49 13.87 33.26 5.65
CA ALA A 49 14.37 33.41 4.28
C ALA A 49 15.91 33.36 4.20
N GLY A 50 16.59 33.92 5.21
CA GLY A 50 18.06 33.83 5.33
C GLY A 50 18.57 32.39 5.52
N SER A 51 17.81 31.54 6.23
CA SER A 51 18.16 30.12 6.36
C SER A 51 18.05 29.38 5.03
N VAL A 52 17.05 29.69 4.20
CA VAL A 52 16.90 29.08 2.86
C VAL A 52 18.02 29.52 1.93
N ASN A 53 18.33 30.83 1.88
CA ASN A 53 19.44 31.37 1.08
C ASN A 53 20.81 30.82 1.49
N PHE A 54 20.97 30.38 2.74
CA PHE A 54 22.20 29.74 3.20
C PHE A 54 22.39 28.32 2.61
N HIS A 55 21.29 27.62 2.28
CA HIS A 55 21.35 26.25 1.74
C HIS A 55 21.19 26.20 0.23
N PHE A 56 20.48 27.17 -0.36
CA PHE A 56 20.20 27.23 -1.79
C PHE A 56 20.43 28.65 -2.32
N ASP A 57 21.34 28.77 -3.29
CA ASP A 57 21.71 30.05 -3.90
C ASP A 57 20.57 30.70 -4.70
N SER A 58 19.57 29.91 -5.12
CA SER A 58 18.42 30.40 -5.87
C SER A 58 17.19 29.49 -5.73
N LYS A 59 16.03 30.01 -6.17
CA LYS A 59 14.79 29.23 -6.34
C LYS A 59 15.03 28.03 -7.27
N GLU A 60 15.76 28.25 -8.36
CA GLU A 60 16.08 27.24 -9.35
C GLU A 60 16.94 26.13 -8.76
N ALA A 61 17.94 26.46 -7.92
CA ALA A 61 18.77 25.47 -7.25
C ALA A 61 17.93 24.56 -6.33
N LEU A 62 16.96 25.13 -5.61
CA LEU A 62 16.05 24.38 -4.75
C LEU A 62 15.06 23.51 -5.55
N LEU A 63 14.55 24.02 -6.67
CA LEU A 63 13.71 23.23 -7.58
C LEU A 63 14.45 22.01 -8.14
N LEU A 64 15.69 22.21 -8.62
CA LEU A 64 16.52 21.12 -9.14
C LEU A 64 16.92 20.12 -8.04
N ALA A 65 17.15 20.59 -6.82
CA ALA A 65 17.39 19.72 -5.67
C ALA A 65 16.17 18.87 -5.33
N THR A 66 14.98 19.47 -5.36
CA THR A 66 13.70 18.77 -5.12
C THR A 66 13.44 17.72 -6.19
N LEU A 67 13.60 18.08 -7.46
CA LEU A 67 13.43 17.15 -8.58
C LEU A 67 14.45 15.99 -8.52
N THR A 68 15.72 16.30 -8.26
CA THR A 68 16.77 15.27 -8.11
C THR A 68 16.46 14.31 -6.98
N GLU A 69 15.92 14.78 -5.86
CA GLU A 69 15.58 13.93 -4.72
C GLU A 69 14.43 12.98 -5.05
N LEU A 70 13.36 13.48 -5.68
CA LEU A 70 12.24 12.66 -6.15
C LEU A 70 12.67 11.63 -7.19
N ALA A 71 13.45 12.07 -8.17
CA ALA A 71 14.03 11.19 -9.19
C ALA A 71 14.85 10.06 -8.55
N SER A 72 15.75 10.40 -7.63
CA SER A 72 16.63 9.44 -6.96
C SER A 72 15.86 8.45 -6.08
N GLU A 73 14.82 8.93 -5.39
CA GLU A 73 13.94 8.08 -4.57
C GLU A 73 13.17 7.07 -5.43
N PHE A 74 12.58 7.53 -6.53
CA PHE A 74 11.88 6.65 -7.48
C PHE A 74 12.84 5.61 -8.06
N GLU A 75 13.99 6.04 -8.59
CA GLU A 75 14.99 5.14 -9.17
C GLU A 75 15.48 4.11 -8.14
N GLY A 76 15.83 4.55 -6.93
CA GLY A 76 16.31 3.69 -5.86
C GLY A 76 15.30 2.62 -5.47
N THR A 77 14.03 2.99 -5.41
CA THR A 77 12.93 2.07 -5.04
C THR A 77 12.73 1.01 -6.12
N ILE A 78 12.71 1.40 -7.39
CA ILE A 78 12.58 0.47 -8.51
C ILE A 78 13.78 -0.50 -8.57
N LEU A 79 15.01 0.01 -8.45
CA LEU A 79 16.22 -0.82 -8.50
C LEU A 79 16.29 -1.81 -7.33
N GLN A 80 15.89 -1.40 -6.12
CA GLN A 80 15.81 -2.30 -4.97
C GLN A 80 14.75 -3.39 -5.17
N ALA A 81 13.60 -3.06 -5.77
CA ALA A 81 12.56 -4.04 -6.06
C ALA A 81 13.04 -5.09 -7.09
N ILE A 82 13.75 -4.65 -8.13
CA ILE A 82 14.37 -5.54 -9.12
C ILE A 82 15.38 -6.49 -8.46
N ASP A 83 16.26 -5.97 -7.61
CA ASP A 83 17.29 -6.76 -6.94
C ASP A 83 16.67 -7.85 -6.04
N ARG A 84 15.62 -7.50 -5.29
CA ARG A 84 14.88 -8.44 -4.42
C ARG A 84 14.12 -9.51 -5.20
N ALA A 85 13.71 -9.24 -6.44
CA ALA A 85 12.98 -10.19 -7.28
C ALA A 85 13.84 -11.35 -7.82
N GLY A 86 15.16 -11.35 -7.57
CA GLY A 86 16.04 -12.46 -7.93
C GLY A 86 16.42 -12.47 -9.40
N SER A 87 16.31 -13.62 -10.09
CA SER A 87 16.77 -13.79 -11.47
C SER A 87 15.66 -13.89 -12.52
N ASN A 88 14.40 -14.06 -12.12
CA ASN A 88 13.29 -14.23 -13.06
C ASN A 88 12.88 -12.88 -13.67
N PRO A 89 12.95 -12.69 -15.00
CA PRO A 89 12.65 -11.41 -15.63
C PRO A 89 11.17 -11.00 -15.51
N ALA A 90 10.24 -11.97 -15.51
CA ALA A 90 8.82 -11.70 -15.30
C ALA A 90 8.56 -11.16 -13.88
N GLN A 91 9.20 -11.76 -12.87
CA GLN A 91 9.11 -11.29 -11.49
C GLN A 91 9.75 -9.91 -11.32
N LYS A 92 10.87 -9.63 -12.00
CA LYS A 92 11.49 -8.29 -12.01
C LYS A 92 10.57 -7.26 -12.63
N LEU A 93 9.98 -7.55 -13.78
CA LEU A 93 9.07 -6.64 -14.47
C LEU A 93 7.85 -6.31 -13.61
N LEU A 94 7.29 -7.32 -12.92
CA LEU A 94 6.23 -7.12 -11.95
C LEU A 94 6.69 -6.30 -10.75
N ALA A 95 7.88 -6.58 -10.19
CA ALA A 95 8.41 -5.85 -9.05
C ALA A 95 8.65 -4.36 -9.36
N MET A 96 9.10 -4.03 -10.58
CA MET A 96 9.21 -2.65 -11.05
C MET A 96 7.86 -1.93 -11.01
N PHE A 97 6.82 -2.59 -11.50
CA PHE A 97 5.46 -2.05 -11.50
C PHE A 97 4.90 -1.89 -10.09
N GLU A 98 5.05 -2.89 -9.22
CA GLU A 98 4.57 -2.79 -7.83
C GLU A 98 5.26 -1.65 -7.08
N ALA A 99 6.57 -1.48 -7.31
CA ALA A 99 7.34 -0.37 -6.76
C ALA A 99 6.94 0.99 -7.36
N SER A 100 6.50 1.05 -8.62
CA SER A 100 5.98 2.30 -9.19
C SER A 100 4.57 2.65 -8.70
N LEU A 101 3.84 1.70 -8.12
CA LEU A 101 2.55 1.93 -7.46
C LEU A 101 2.64 2.20 -5.96
N ASP A 102 3.84 2.14 -5.37
CA ASP A 102 4.03 2.31 -3.94
C ASP A 102 3.40 3.65 -3.47
N PRO A 103 2.52 3.65 -2.46
CA PRO A 103 1.88 4.88 -1.96
C PRO A 103 2.86 5.96 -1.47
N GLN A 104 4.08 5.59 -1.08
CA GLN A 104 5.12 6.55 -0.69
C GLN A 104 5.75 7.23 -1.91
N ILE A 105 5.81 6.52 -3.04
CA ILE A 105 6.29 7.04 -4.33
C ILE A 105 5.20 7.88 -4.99
N THR A 106 3.97 7.36 -4.98
CA THR A 106 2.77 7.96 -5.57
C THR A 106 2.00 8.81 -4.57
N GLU A 107 2.71 9.42 -3.61
CA GLU A 107 2.13 10.39 -2.69
C GLU A 107 1.61 11.60 -3.49
N PRO A 108 0.42 12.16 -3.18
CA PRO A 108 -0.23 13.14 -4.05
C PRO A 108 0.61 14.39 -4.36
N ARG A 109 1.40 14.90 -3.40
CA ARG A 109 2.29 16.04 -3.64
C ARG A 109 3.42 15.64 -4.57
N LYS A 110 4.05 14.48 -4.37
CA LYS A 110 5.12 13.96 -5.25
C LYS A 110 4.64 13.78 -6.67
N THR A 111 3.47 13.18 -6.88
CA THR A 111 2.89 13.00 -8.22
C THR A 111 2.60 14.34 -8.89
N ALA A 112 2.00 15.30 -8.17
CA ALA A 112 1.77 16.65 -8.69
C ALA A 112 3.08 17.37 -9.06
N VAL A 113 4.11 17.23 -8.23
CA VAL A 113 5.44 17.80 -8.46
C VAL A 113 6.09 17.18 -9.70
N TRP A 114 6.02 15.85 -9.83
CA TRP A 114 6.55 15.12 -10.99
C TRP A 114 5.93 15.63 -12.29
N PHE A 115 4.59 15.68 -12.37
CA PHE A 115 3.88 16.20 -13.56
C PHE A 115 4.16 17.68 -13.82
N ALA A 116 4.30 18.50 -12.77
CA ALA A 116 4.68 19.91 -12.94
C ALA A 116 6.05 20.04 -13.62
N PHE A 117 7.05 19.26 -13.19
CA PHE A 117 8.38 19.29 -13.78
C PHE A 117 8.41 18.70 -15.20
N THR A 118 7.76 17.56 -15.44
CA THR A 118 7.75 16.91 -16.76
C THR A 118 7.03 17.75 -17.81
N SER A 119 5.97 18.48 -17.44
CA SER A 119 5.26 19.41 -18.33
C SER A 119 6.14 20.57 -18.85
N GLU A 120 7.16 20.97 -18.09
CA GLU A 120 8.13 22.00 -18.46
C GLU A 120 9.43 21.42 -19.05
N ALA A 121 9.62 20.10 -19.08
CA ALA A 121 10.92 19.49 -19.42
C ALA A 121 11.41 19.85 -20.83
N ARG A 122 10.50 20.05 -21.79
CA ARG A 122 10.86 20.46 -23.16
C ARG A 122 11.48 21.87 -23.22
N SER A 123 11.03 22.79 -22.37
CA SER A 123 11.58 24.16 -22.31
C SER A 123 12.73 24.31 -21.32
N ARG A 124 13.01 23.26 -20.52
CA ARG A 124 13.98 23.23 -19.42
C ARG A 124 14.96 22.07 -19.56
N ALA A 125 16.10 22.35 -20.21
CA ALA A 125 17.15 21.35 -20.46
C ALA A 125 17.74 20.74 -19.17
N ASP A 126 17.69 21.47 -18.06
CA ASP A 126 18.05 21.00 -16.73
C ASP A 126 17.04 19.96 -16.19
N TYR A 127 15.74 20.19 -16.35
CA TYR A 127 14.71 19.20 -16.00
C TYR A 127 14.78 17.97 -16.88
N GLN A 128 14.95 18.16 -18.20
CA GLN A 128 15.12 17.06 -19.16
C GLN A 128 16.33 16.19 -18.82
N ARG A 129 17.43 16.77 -18.31
CA ARG A 129 18.62 16.01 -17.92
C ARG A 129 18.35 15.10 -16.73
N ILE A 130 17.53 15.54 -15.78
CA ILE A 130 17.21 14.75 -14.57
C ILE A 130 16.15 13.70 -14.92
N CYS A 131 14.97 14.11 -15.38
CA CYS A 131 13.86 13.18 -15.67
C CYS A 131 14.21 12.27 -16.85
N GLY A 132 14.71 12.85 -17.95
CA GLY A 132 14.97 12.09 -19.17
C GLY A 132 16.09 11.05 -19.02
N ALA A 133 17.11 11.30 -18.19
CA ALA A 133 18.13 10.28 -17.93
C ALA A 133 17.56 9.10 -17.14
N GLN A 134 16.68 9.38 -16.18
CA GLN A 134 15.98 8.37 -15.42
C GLN A 134 15.02 7.56 -16.29
N ASP A 135 14.19 8.23 -17.09
CA ASP A 135 13.24 7.59 -18.01
C ASP A 135 13.98 6.67 -18.98
N GLN A 136 15.10 7.13 -19.56
CA GLN A 136 15.94 6.31 -20.43
C GLN A 136 16.49 5.06 -19.73
N LYS A 137 16.92 5.18 -18.47
CA LYS A 137 17.45 4.07 -17.69
C LYS A 137 16.36 3.03 -17.39
N ILE A 138 15.21 3.49 -16.89
CA ILE A 138 14.06 2.63 -16.56
C ILE A 138 13.51 1.95 -17.83
N PHE A 139 13.42 2.68 -18.94
CA PHE A 139 13.00 2.13 -20.23
C PHE A 139 13.98 1.07 -20.74
N ALA A 140 15.29 1.30 -20.65
CA ALA A 140 16.30 0.33 -21.06
C ALA A 140 16.20 -0.98 -20.28
N ILE A 141 16.00 -0.91 -18.96
CA ILE A 141 15.78 -2.08 -18.09
C ILE A 141 14.49 -2.79 -18.51
N THR A 142 13.39 -2.05 -18.67
CA THR A 142 12.09 -2.62 -19.06
C THR A 142 12.18 -3.36 -20.40
N ARG A 143 12.87 -2.75 -21.38
CA ARG A 143 13.13 -3.35 -22.69
C ARG A 143 13.94 -4.63 -22.58
N GLN A 144 15.00 -4.62 -21.76
CA GLN A 144 15.80 -5.82 -21.53
C GLN A 144 14.95 -6.95 -20.93
N LEU A 145 14.14 -6.66 -19.90
CA LEU A 145 13.27 -7.66 -19.28
C LEU A 145 12.22 -8.20 -20.26
N CYS A 146 11.62 -7.33 -21.09
CA CYS A 146 10.70 -7.78 -22.14
C CYS A 146 11.39 -8.70 -23.14
N ASP A 147 12.63 -8.39 -23.54
CA ASP A 147 13.42 -9.23 -24.43
C ASP A 147 13.72 -10.60 -23.81
N GLU A 148 14.14 -10.64 -22.55
CA GLU A 148 14.37 -11.87 -21.79
C GLU A 148 13.09 -12.73 -21.67
N ILE A 149 11.93 -12.13 -21.41
CA ILE A 149 10.63 -12.81 -21.34
C ILE A 149 10.22 -13.37 -22.72
N ILE A 150 10.41 -12.60 -23.80
CA ILE A 150 10.15 -13.05 -25.17
C ILE A 150 11.05 -14.24 -25.51
N HIS A 151 12.31 -14.19 -25.08
CA HIS A 151 13.25 -15.28 -25.27
C HIS A 151 12.84 -16.55 -24.53
N GLN A 152 12.32 -16.46 -23.30
CA GLN A 152 11.83 -17.60 -22.52
C GLN A 152 10.60 -18.28 -23.14
N GLY A 153 9.82 -17.55 -23.94
CA GLY A 153 8.64 -18.09 -24.64
C GLY A 153 8.92 -18.54 -26.08
N ASP A 154 10.18 -18.52 -26.53
CA ASP A 154 10.59 -18.79 -27.91
C ASP A 154 9.81 -17.95 -28.95
N ARG A 155 9.56 -16.66 -28.63
CA ARG A 155 8.80 -15.72 -29.48
C ARG A 155 9.66 -14.68 -30.20
N GLN A 156 10.96 -14.90 -30.27
CA GLN A 156 11.86 -14.00 -31.00
C GLN A 156 11.42 -13.89 -32.46
N GLY A 157 11.37 -12.66 -32.99
CA GLY A 157 10.91 -12.37 -34.35
C GLY A 157 9.38 -12.34 -34.54
N GLN A 158 8.60 -12.79 -33.57
CA GLN A 158 7.13 -12.64 -33.55
C GLN A 158 6.69 -11.42 -32.73
N MET A 159 7.54 -10.99 -31.79
CA MET A 159 7.28 -9.87 -30.89
C MET A 159 8.44 -8.88 -30.89
N ASN A 160 8.12 -7.61 -30.63
CA ASN A 160 9.09 -6.53 -30.56
C ASN A 160 9.25 -6.05 -29.11
N ALA A 161 10.39 -6.33 -28.48
CA ALA A 161 10.67 -5.97 -27.09
C ALA A 161 10.58 -4.45 -26.83
N HIS A 162 10.95 -3.61 -27.80
CA HIS A 162 10.82 -2.16 -27.68
C HIS A 162 9.35 -1.72 -27.68
N ALA A 163 8.52 -2.32 -28.52
CA ALA A 163 7.08 -2.05 -28.52
C ALA A 163 6.42 -2.51 -27.20
N MET A 164 6.80 -3.69 -26.69
CA MET A 164 6.30 -4.19 -25.41
C MET A 164 6.72 -3.30 -24.24
N ALA A 165 7.97 -2.84 -24.22
CA ALA A 165 8.44 -1.91 -23.19
C ALA A 165 7.68 -0.58 -23.22
N ASN A 166 7.39 -0.03 -24.40
CA ASN A 166 6.56 1.18 -24.52
C ASN A 166 5.13 0.94 -24.04
N ALA A 167 4.52 -0.19 -24.36
CA ALA A 167 3.17 -0.49 -23.92
C ALA A 167 3.08 -0.67 -22.40
N VAL A 168 4.07 -1.35 -21.81
CA VAL A 168 4.21 -1.50 -20.36
C VAL A 168 4.38 -0.14 -19.67
N GLN A 169 5.30 0.70 -20.14
CA GLN A 169 5.55 2.00 -19.54
C GLN A 169 4.37 2.96 -19.74
N GLY A 170 3.78 2.97 -20.93
CA GLY A 170 2.60 3.79 -21.21
C GLY A 170 1.41 3.44 -20.31
N LEU A 171 1.29 2.18 -19.89
CA LEU A 171 0.28 1.80 -18.90
C LEU A 171 0.60 2.31 -17.50
N ILE A 172 1.87 2.34 -17.11
CA ILE A 172 2.30 2.95 -15.84
C ILE A 172 2.04 4.46 -15.85
N ASP A 173 2.34 5.13 -16.96
CA ASP A 173 2.09 6.57 -17.13
C ASP A 173 0.60 6.90 -16.98
N GLU A 174 -0.28 6.12 -17.62
CA GLU A 174 -1.74 6.28 -17.49
C GLU A 174 -2.19 6.09 -16.04
N ILE A 175 -1.69 5.04 -15.37
CA ILE A 175 -2.01 4.79 -13.95
C ILE A 175 -1.53 5.96 -13.07
N TRP A 176 -0.35 6.51 -13.31
CA TRP A 176 0.15 7.67 -12.56
C TRP A 176 -0.69 8.92 -12.79
N GLN A 177 -1.20 9.10 -14.00
CA GLN A 177 -2.14 10.18 -14.32
C GLN A 177 -3.47 9.98 -13.60
N ASP A 178 -4.00 8.75 -13.53
CA ASP A 178 -5.21 8.48 -12.75
C ASP A 178 -5.00 8.69 -11.25
N ILE A 179 -3.84 8.31 -10.72
CA ILE A 179 -3.47 8.59 -9.32
C ILE A 179 -3.43 10.10 -9.06
N LEU A 180 -2.91 10.90 -9.99
CA LEU A 180 -2.91 12.36 -9.87
C LEU A 180 -4.35 12.90 -9.70
N TYR A 181 -5.31 12.36 -10.44
CA TYR A 181 -6.70 12.82 -10.38
C TYR A 181 -7.50 12.28 -9.20
N ALA A 182 -7.34 10.99 -8.89
CA ALA A 182 -8.07 10.33 -7.81
C ALA A 182 -7.44 10.54 -6.43
N GLY A 183 -6.15 10.88 -6.38
CA GLY A 183 -5.42 11.10 -5.14
C GLY A 183 -5.40 9.86 -4.24
N ALA A 184 -5.79 10.05 -2.97
CA ALA A 184 -5.77 8.97 -1.97
C ALA A 184 -6.77 7.85 -2.28
N ASP A 185 -7.85 8.15 -3.02
CA ASP A 185 -8.94 7.21 -3.32
C ASP A 185 -8.64 6.29 -4.52
N TYR A 186 -7.46 6.40 -5.13
CA TYR A 186 -7.10 5.58 -6.29
C TYR A 186 -7.04 4.09 -5.96
N ASN A 187 -7.76 3.27 -6.74
CA ASN A 187 -7.80 1.83 -6.56
C ASN A 187 -6.55 1.14 -7.14
N ARG A 188 -5.49 1.08 -6.32
CA ARG A 188 -4.22 0.42 -6.67
C ARG A 188 -4.38 -1.09 -6.95
N ALA A 189 -5.36 -1.75 -6.33
CA ALA A 189 -5.62 -3.17 -6.57
C ALA A 189 -6.18 -3.41 -7.99
N ASP A 190 -7.04 -2.51 -8.46
CA ASP A 190 -7.54 -2.53 -9.82
C ASP A 190 -6.42 -2.24 -10.82
N ALA A 191 -5.60 -1.22 -10.57
CA ALA A 191 -4.41 -0.92 -11.39
C ALA A 191 -3.48 -2.13 -11.53
N ARG A 192 -3.23 -2.83 -10.42
CA ARG A 192 -2.45 -4.06 -10.38
C ARG A 192 -3.09 -5.18 -11.20
N SER A 193 -4.39 -5.38 -11.06
CA SER A 193 -5.13 -6.37 -11.82
C SER A 193 -5.11 -6.06 -13.32
N LEU A 194 -5.25 -4.79 -13.69
CA LEU A 194 -5.22 -4.32 -15.08
C LEU A 194 -3.84 -4.55 -15.70
N TYR A 195 -2.77 -4.20 -14.98
CA TYR A 195 -1.40 -4.41 -15.46
C TYR A 195 -1.05 -5.90 -15.60
N LEU A 196 -1.41 -6.73 -14.61
CA LEU A 196 -1.25 -8.18 -14.71
C LEU A 196 -2.08 -8.78 -15.85
N SER A 197 -3.29 -8.26 -16.07
CA SER A 197 -4.15 -8.67 -17.18
C SER A 197 -3.51 -8.38 -18.53
N PHE A 198 -2.94 -7.18 -18.67
CA PHE A 198 -2.21 -6.80 -19.86
C PHE A 198 -1.00 -7.71 -20.07
N LEU A 199 -0.17 -7.92 -19.04
CA LEU A 199 1.01 -8.77 -19.11
C LEU A 199 0.68 -10.22 -19.45
N ALA A 200 -0.34 -10.81 -18.83
CA ALA A 200 -0.81 -12.17 -19.15
C ALA A 200 -1.40 -12.28 -20.56
N SER A 201 -1.97 -11.19 -21.11
CA SER A 201 -2.46 -11.16 -22.49
C SER A 201 -1.34 -11.18 -23.51
N VAL A 202 -0.22 -10.48 -23.25
CA VAL A 202 0.91 -10.38 -24.19
C VAL A 202 2.01 -11.42 -23.93
N PHE A 203 2.15 -11.89 -22.69
CA PHE A 203 3.14 -12.88 -22.24
C PHE A 203 2.48 -14.03 -21.43
N PRO A 204 1.52 -14.78 -22.02
CA PRO A 204 0.78 -15.84 -21.31
C PRO A 204 1.65 -17.02 -20.81
N TRP A 205 2.89 -17.14 -21.28
CA TRP A 205 3.84 -18.15 -20.78
C TRP A 205 4.61 -17.69 -19.53
N ALA A 206 4.56 -16.39 -19.21
CA ALA A 206 5.31 -15.80 -18.11
C ALA A 206 4.39 -15.24 -17.00
N PHE A 207 3.12 -14.96 -17.32
CA PHE A 207 2.15 -14.42 -16.39
C PHE A 207 0.82 -15.16 -16.50
N ASP A 208 0.23 -15.45 -15.33
CA ASP A 208 -1.12 -15.98 -15.23
C ASP A 208 -2.15 -14.86 -15.31
N MET A 209 -3.22 -15.11 -16.06
CA MET A 209 -4.32 -14.17 -16.18
C MET A 209 -5.02 -14.00 -14.82
N PRO A 210 -5.04 -12.79 -14.23
CA PRO A 210 -5.78 -12.56 -12.99
C PRO A 210 -7.29 -12.73 -13.24
N GLY A 211 -8.03 -13.10 -12.19
CA GLY A 211 -9.50 -13.08 -12.25
C GLY A 211 -10.02 -11.67 -12.56
N ASN A 212 -11.11 -11.55 -13.32
CA ASN A 212 -11.64 -10.26 -13.78
C ASN A 212 -12.03 -9.33 -12.60
N PRO A 213 -11.46 -8.12 -12.48
CA PRO A 213 -11.77 -7.16 -11.40
C PRO A 213 -13.21 -6.61 -11.45
N GLU A 214 -13.85 -6.49 -12.62
CA GLU A 214 -15.28 -6.13 -12.72
C GLU A 214 -16.20 -7.23 -12.18
N GLN A 215 -15.71 -8.47 -12.11
CA GLN A 215 -16.39 -9.53 -11.36
C GLN A 215 -16.02 -9.50 -9.87
N THR A 216 -15.01 -8.74 -9.46
CA THR A 216 -14.50 -8.70 -8.08
C THR A 216 -15.19 -7.64 -7.23
N VAL A 217 -15.82 -6.62 -7.83
CA VAL A 217 -16.70 -5.66 -7.12
C VAL A 217 -18.10 -6.25 -6.85
N SER A 218 -18.47 -7.40 -7.42
CA SER A 218 -19.81 -8.00 -7.21
C SER A 218 -19.87 -9.54 -7.18
N ARG A 219 -18.76 -10.27 -7.15
CA ARG A 219 -18.79 -11.73 -7.00
C ARG A 219 -17.69 -12.19 -6.04
N LEU A 220 -18.08 -12.30 -4.77
CA LEU A 220 -18.20 -13.63 -4.16
C LEU A 220 -17.66 -14.74 -5.11
N SER A 221 -16.43 -15.19 -4.87
CA SER A 221 -15.75 -16.25 -5.63
C SER A 221 -16.70 -17.45 -5.78
N PRO A 222 -16.58 -18.35 -6.77
CA PRO A 222 -17.48 -19.51 -6.92
C PRO A 222 -17.66 -20.45 -5.70
N ALA A 223 -17.05 -20.16 -4.55
CA ALA A 223 -17.37 -20.70 -3.24
C ALA A 223 -18.70 -20.18 -2.62
N ASP A 224 -19.26 -19.08 -3.13
CA ASP A 224 -20.21 -18.24 -2.39
C ASP A 224 -21.70 -18.40 -2.75
N LYS A 225 -22.13 -19.64 -3.00
CA LYS A 225 -23.52 -20.01 -2.68
C LYS A 225 -23.64 -20.91 -1.45
N THR A 226 -22.50 -21.22 -0.81
CA THR A 226 -22.45 -22.25 0.24
C THR A 226 -21.67 -21.86 1.50
N LEU A 227 -20.89 -20.77 1.46
CA LEU A 227 -20.22 -20.23 2.64
C LEU A 227 -21.28 -19.73 3.63
N ARG A 228 -21.15 -20.13 4.91
CA ARG A 228 -22.01 -19.62 5.98
C ARG A 228 -21.18 -18.87 7.00
N ILE A 229 -21.66 -17.71 7.41
CA ILE A 229 -21.13 -17.01 8.58
C ILE A 229 -22.01 -17.38 9.76
N VAL A 230 -21.41 -17.97 10.79
CA VAL A 230 -22.10 -18.36 12.02
C VAL A 230 -21.51 -17.61 13.20
N ARG A 231 -22.36 -17.16 14.12
CA ARG A 231 -21.89 -16.61 15.39
C ARG A 231 -21.40 -17.78 16.26
N ALA A 232 -20.13 -17.75 16.65
CA ALA A 232 -19.52 -18.84 17.39
C ALA A 232 -20.12 -18.94 18.81
N GLY A 233 -20.59 -20.14 19.16
CA GLY A 233 -21.01 -20.52 20.50
C GLY A 233 -20.14 -21.65 21.06
N LYS A 234 -20.65 -22.32 22.10
CA LYS A 234 -19.95 -23.44 22.75
C LYS A 234 -19.66 -24.59 21.79
N GLU A 235 -20.52 -24.82 20.81
CA GLU A 235 -20.40 -25.88 19.80
C GLU A 235 -19.22 -25.63 18.85
N GLN A 236 -18.99 -24.38 18.46
CA GLN A 236 -17.92 -24.01 17.54
C GLN A 236 -16.57 -23.82 18.24
N LEU A 237 -16.51 -23.89 19.57
CA LEU A 237 -15.31 -23.62 20.36
C LEU A 237 -14.10 -24.47 19.94
N ALA A 238 -14.33 -25.74 19.60
CA ALA A 238 -13.23 -26.62 19.19
C ALA A 238 -12.58 -26.15 17.87
N ALA A 239 -13.39 -25.89 16.85
CA ALA A 239 -12.92 -25.42 15.55
C ALA A 239 -12.31 -24.01 15.63
N LEU A 240 -12.96 -23.11 16.39
CA LEU A 240 -12.46 -21.77 16.63
C LEU A 240 -11.11 -21.78 17.37
N ALA A 241 -10.92 -22.67 18.35
CA ALA A 241 -9.65 -22.77 19.07
C ALA A 241 -8.48 -23.15 18.16
N SER A 242 -8.71 -24.06 17.20
CA SER A 242 -7.70 -24.43 16.21
C SER A 242 -7.32 -23.25 15.30
N LEU A 243 -8.30 -22.49 14.82
CA LEU A 243 -8.04 -21.30 14.01
C LEU A 243 -7.35 -20.19 14.81
N PHE A 244 -7.75 -19.98 16.05
CA PHE A 244 -7.17 -18.96 16.92
C PHE A 244 -5.73 -19.31 17.30
N ASP A 245 -5.41 -20.59 17.50
CA ASP A 245 -4.04 -21.01 17.71
C ASP A 245 -3.17 -20.81 16.45
N ALA A 246 -3.71 -21.11 15.26
CA ALA A 246 -3.04 -20.80 13.99
C ALA A 246 -2.82 -19.29 13.79
N TYR A 247 -3.79 -18.46 14.19
CA TYR A 247 -3.64 -17.00 14.23
C TYR A 247 -2.52 -16.56 15.17
N ARG A 248 -2.41 -17.15 16.35
CA ARG A 248 -1.32 -16.86 17.29
C ARG A 248 0.05 -17.24 16.72
N GLN A 249 0.13 -18.39 16.06
CA GLN A 249 1.34 -18.85 15.39
C GLN A 249 1.74 -17.93 14.23
N PHE A 250 0.77 -17.38 13.49
CA PHE A 250 1.02 -16.34 12.48
C PHE A 250 1.72 -15.10 13.08
N TYR A 251 1.41 -14.76 14.33
CA TYR A 251 2.12 -13.73 15.12
C TYR A 251 3.29 -14.27 15.96
N GLN A 252 3.93 -15.36 15.51
CA GLN A 252 5.16 -15.92 16.07
C GLN A 252 5.06 -16.36 17.54
N ARG A 253 3.87 -16.80 17.97
CA ARG A 253 3.70 -17.49 19.26
C ARG A 253 3.80 -19.00 19.10
N GLU A 254 4.31 -19.66 20.14
CA GLU A 254 4.32 -21.13 20.20
C GLU A 254 2.89 -21.71 20.16
N PRO A 255 2.69 -22.84 19.45
CA PRO A 255 1.41 -23.55 19.42
C PRO A 255 0.93 -23.90 20.83
N ASP A 256 -0.28 -23.47 21.20
CA ASP A 256 -0.91 -23.82 22.47
C ASP A 256 -2.43 -23.83 22.32
N LEU A 257 -2.93 -24.92 21.76
CA LEU A 257 -4.36 -25.15 21.53
C LEU A 257 -5.17 -25.14 22.85
N ALA A 258 -4.58 -25.60 23.95
CA ALA A 258 -5.23 -25.63 25.25
C ALA A 258 -5.45 -24.20 25.79
N LEU A 259 -4.45 -23.33 25.63
CA LEU A 259 -4.56 -21.91 25.94
C LEU A 259 -5.61 -21.22 25.06
N ALA A 260 -5.57 -21.44 23.74
CA ALA A 260 -6.56 -20.88 22.81
C ALA A 260 -7.99 -21.28 23.21
N ARG A 261 -8.23 -22.57 23.47
CA ARG A 261 -9.53 -23.09 23.90
C ARG A 261 -9.98 -22.49 25.24
N ARG A 262 -9.08 -22.36 26.21
CA ARG A 262 -9.38 -21.75 27.52
C ARG A 262 -9.73 -20.28 27.38
N PHE A 263 -8.93 -19.52 26.62
CA PHE A 263 -9.14 -18.09 26.38
C PHE A 263 -10.48 -17.81 25.71
N LEU A 264 -10.74 -18.47 24.58
CA LEU A 264 -11.98 -18.33 23.84
C LEU A 264 -13.19 -18.80 24.65
N GLY A 265 -13.06 -19.92 25.37
CA GLY A 265 -14.12 -20.44 26.23
C GLY A 265 -14.52 -19.45 27.32
N GLN A 266 -13.55 -18.77 27.93
CA GLN A 266 -13.83 -17.70 28.90
C GLN A 266 -14.49 -16.49 28.26
N ASN A 267 -14.04 -16.08 27.07
CA ASN A 267 -14.64 -14.94 26.36
C ASN A 267 -16.09 -15.21 25.97
N LEU A 268 -16.40 -16.41 25.46
CA LEU A 268 -17.76 -16.82 25.12
C LEU A 268 -18.64 -16.92 26.38
N ALA A 269 -18.15 -17.54 27.46
CA ALA A 269 -18.92 -17.71 28.70
C ALA A 269 -19.24 -16.37 29.38
N LYS A 270 -18.31 -15.41 29.34
CA LYS A 270 -18.48 -14.07 29.92
C LYS A 270 -19.03 -13.05 28.94
N GLN A 271 -19.33 -13.46 27.69
CA GLN A 271 -19.79 -12.57 26.62
C GLN A 271 -18.89 -11.33 26.41
N ARG A 272 -17.57 -11.51 26.55
CA ARG A 272 -16.58 -10.42 26.42
C ARG A 272 -16.42 -9.94 25.00
N SER A 273 -16.63 -10.84 24.04
CA SER A 273 -16.49 -10.56 22.62
C SER A 273 -17.57 -11.29 21.83
N VAL A 274 -17.85 -10.77 20.64
CA VAL A 274 -18.63 -11.45 19.60
C VAL A 274 -17.65 -12.04 18.62
N ILE A 275 -17.83 -13.32 18.28
CA ILE A 275 -16.95 -14.02 17.34
C ILE A 275 -17.81 -14.58 16.22
N TYR A 276 -17.43 -14.28 14.98
CA TYR A 276 -17.99 -14.85 13.78
C TYR A 276 -17.02 -15.86 13.19
N LEU A 277 -17.55 -17.00 12.75
CA LEU A 277 -16.82 -18.07 12.11
C LEU A 277 -17.34 -18.23 10.69
N ALA A 278 -16.43 -18.27 9.72
CA ALA A 278 -16.76 -18.63 8.35
C ALA A 278 -16.60 -20.15 8.19
N VAL A 279 -17.67 -20.82 7.77
CA VAL A 279 -17.67 -22.27 7.54
C VAL A 279 -18.05 -22.60 6.10
N ASP A 280 -17.36 -23.58 5.53
CA ASP A 280 -17.66 -24.13 4.21
C ASP A 280 -18.87 -25.09 4.28
N PRO A 281 -19.43 -25.55 3.13
CA PRO A 281 -20.53 -26.52 3.14
C PRO A 281 -20.20 -27.88 3.79
N GLY A 282 -18.93 -28.20 4.03
CA GLY A 282 -18.49 -29.38 4.77
C GLY A 282 -18.36 -29.14 6.28
N ASP A 283 -18.86 -28.01 6.80
CA ASP A 283 -18.70 -27.53 8.18
C ASP A 283 -17.23 -27.36 8.63
N THR A 284 -16.32 -27.18 7.66
CA THR A 284 -14.92 -26.85 7.93
C THR A 284 -14.78 -25.35 8.19
N ALA A 285 -14.16 -24.99 9.31
CA ALA A 285 -13.92 -23.60 9.66
C ALA A 285 -12.75 -23.01 8.84
N LEU A 286 -13.03 -21.93 8.12
CA LEU A 286 -12.10 -21.30 7.18
C LEU A 286 -11.42 -20.05 7.74
N GLY A 287 -12.09 -19.35 8.65
CA GLY A 287 -11.61 -18.11 9.24
C GLY A 287 -12.55 -17.58 10.33
N PHE A 288 -12.10 -16.57 11.07
CA PHE A 288 -12.89 -15.93 12.11
C PHE A 288 -12.64 -14.42 12.18
N ALA A 289 -13.62 -13.71 12.74
CA ALA A 289 -13.52 -12.32 13.16
C ALA A 289 -13.99 -12.18 14.61
N GLN A 290 -13.21 -11.51 15.45
CA GLN A 290 -13.49 -11.30 16.87
C GLN A 290 -13.58 -9.80 17.17
N LEU A 291 -14.73 -9.40 17.72
CA LEU A 291 -15.05 -8.02 18.05
C LEU A 291 -15.34 -7.84 19.54
N TYR A 292 -14.85 -6.75 20.10
CA TYR A 292 -15.12 -6.35 21.48
C TYR A 292 -16.04 -5.12 21.52
N PRO A 293 -16.98 -5.06 22.47
CA PRO A 293 -17.83 -3.89 22.63
C PRO A 293 -17.03 -2.74 23.25
N GLY A 294 -17.31 -1.52 22.81
CA GLY A 294 -16.77 -0.29 23.37
C GLY A 294 -17.80 0.83 23.40
N TRP A 295 -17.45 1.95 24.02
CA TRP A 295 -18.25 3.17 24.04
C TRP A 295 -17.40 4.37 23.67
N CYS A 296 -17.90 5.16 22.72
CA CYS A 296 -17.32 6.45 22.43
C CYS A 296 -17.93 7.49 23.37
N SER A 297 -17.19 7.94 24.38
CA SER A 297 -17.68 8.95 25.33
C SER A 297 -17.96 10.29 24.67
N VAL A 298 -17.26 10.63 23.58
CA VAL A 298 -17.45 11.90 22.85
C VAL A 298 -18.76 11.89 22.06
N ALA A 299 -19.04 10.79 21.35
CA ALA A 299 -20.27 10.65 20.56
C ALA A 299 -21.45 10.12 21.39
N THR A 300 -21.20 9.68 22.63
CA THR A 300 -22.19 9.04 23.52
C THR A 300 -22.90 7.83 22.90
N THR A 301 -22.20 7.10 22.04
CA THR A 301 -22.71 5.95 21.28
C THR A 301 -21.87 4.70 21.53
N PRO A 302 -22.47 3.49 21.40
CA PRO A 302 -21.67 2.27 21.37
C PRO A 302 -20.80 2.23 20.11
N ILE A 303 -19.68 1.53 20.21
CA ILE A 303 -18.77 1.21 19.12
C ILE A 303 -18.38 -0.26 19.21
N TRP A 304 -17.86 -0.82 18.13
CA TRP A 304 -17.21 -2.12 18.15
C TRP A 304 -15.74 -1.98 17.81
N ILE A 305 -14.90 -2.81 18.40
CA ILE A 305 -13.48 -2.88 18.08
C ILE A 305 -13.24 -4.25 17.45
N LEU A 306 -12.92 -4.27 16.15
CA LEU A 306 -12.44 -5.48 15.50
C LEU A 306 -11.00 -5.72 15.92
N TYR A 307 -10.80 -6.75 16.73
CA TYR A 307 -9.50 -7.02 17.36
C TYR A 307 -8.72 -8.10 16.59
N ASP A 308 -9.40 -9.18 16.20
CA ASP A 308 -8.78 -10.28 15.49
C ASP A 308 -9.55 -10.59 14.21
N LEU A 309 -8.85 -10.69 13.09
CA LEU A 309 -9.36 -11.20 11.83
C LEU A 309 -8.33 -12.19 11.27
N PHE A 310 -8.76 -13.41 10.97
CA PHE A 310 -7.88 -14.44 10.44
C PHE A 310 -8.58 -15.36 9.45
N VAL A 311 -7.88 -15.67 8.36
CA VAL A 311 -8.33 -16.63 7.34
C VAL A 311 -7.18 -17.58 7.02
N THR A 312 -7.48 -18.88 7.00
CA THR A 312 -6.52 -19.94 6.67
C THR A 312 -5.92 -19.75 5.29
N SER A 313 -4.64 -20.09 5.13
CA SER A 313 -3.88 -19.88 3.88
C SER A 313 -4.43 -20.65 2.69
N SER A 314 -5.11 -21.79 2.91
CA SER A 314 -5.67 -22.66 1.89
C SER A 314 -6.87 -22.08 1.12
N VAL A 315 -7.43 -20.94 1.56
CA VAL A 315 -8.63 -20.32 0.97
C VAL A 315 -8.55 -18.79 0.86
N ARG A 316 -7.35 -18.19 0.96
CA ARG A 316 -7.17 -16.74 0.78
C ARG A 316 -7.60 -16.33 -0.64
N GLN A 317 -8.17 -15.14 -0.78
CA GLN A 317 -8.78 -14.60 -2.01
C GLN A 317 -10.14 -15.20 -2.44
N ARG A 318 -10.86 -15.89 -1.54
CA ARG A 318 -12.23 -16.39 -1.78
C ARG A 318 -13.35 -15.58 -1.09
N GLY A 319 -13.14 -14.30 -0.79
CA GLY A 319 -14.17 -13.45 -0.15
C GLY A 319 -14.46 -13.74 1.34
N VAL A 320 -13.84 -14.75 1.97
CA VAL A 320 -14.09 -15.14 3.37
C VAL A 320 -13.93 -13.98 4.36
N GLY A 321 -12.82 -13.22 4.25
CA GLY A 321 -12.58 -12.05 5.10
C GLY A 321 -13.64 -10.96 4.92
N GLN A 322 -14.05 -10.72 3.67
CA GLN A 322 -15.10 -9.77 3.33
C GLN A 322 -16.44 -10.18 3.94
N ALA A 323 -16.83 -11.45 3.82
CA ALA A 323 -18.07 -11.97 4.39
C ALA A 323 -18.12 -11.87 5.92
N LEU A 324 -16.99 -12.13 6.59
CA LEU A 324 -16.84 -11.95 8.04
C LEU A 324 -17.03 -10.48 8.45
N LEU A 325 -16.40 -9.54 7.74
CA LEU A 325 -16.48 -8.11 8.03
C LEU A 325 -17.88 -7.54 7.74
N GLN A 326 -18.53 -7.98 6.68
CA GLN A 326 -19.92 -7.59 6.38
C GLN A 326 -20.88 -8.07 7.46
N GLU A 327 -20.70 -9.28 7.99
CA GLU A 327 -21.54 -9.77 9.09
C GLU A 327 -21.28 -9.00 10.39
N ALA A 328 -20.02 -8.64 10.66
CA ALA A 328 -19.66 -7.76 11.75
C ALA A 328 -20.30 -6.36 11.62
N GLU A 329 -20.31 -5.80 10.41
CA GLU A 329 -20.97 -4.52 10.10
C GLU A 329 -22.47 -4.58 10.36
N LYS A 330 -23.17 -5.61 9.85
CA LYS A 330 -24.60 -5.81 10.10
C LYS A 330 -24.90 -5.87 11.60
N MET A 331 -24.07 -6.57 12.36
CA MET A 331 -24.20 -6.67 13.81
C MET A 331 -23.99 -5.30 14.48
N ALA A 332 -22.95 -4.57 14.11
CA ALA A 332 -22.66 -3.25 14.66
C ALA A 332 -23.83 -2.29 14.41
N ARG A 333 -24.34 -2.22 13.17
CA ARG A 333 -25.51 -1.40 12.81
C ARG A 333 -26.74 -1.80 13.62
N LYS A 334 -27.04 -3.10 13.73
CA LYS A 334 -28.18 -3.60 14.52
C LYS A 334 -28.06 -3.26 16.01
N SER A 335 -26.83 -3.18 16.55
CA SER A 335 -26.59 -2.80 17.93
C SER A 335 -26.68 -1.29 18.21
N GLY A 336 -26.90 -0.46 17.17
CA GLY A 336 -26.89 1.00 17.28
C GLY A 336 -25.49 1.60 17.41
N ALA A 337 -24.44 0.84 17.05
CA ALA A 337 -23.08 1.32 17.11
C ALA A 337 -22.83 2.36 16.01
N SER A 338 -22.08 3.42 16.34
CA SER A 338 -21.78 4.49 15.39
C SER A 338 -20.61 4.17 14.46
N ARG A 339 -19.71 3.25 14.85
CA ARG A 339 -18.56 2.82 14.03
C ARG A 339 -17.97 1.48 14.50
N ILE A 340 -17.09 0.93 13.67
CA ILE A 340 -16.19 -0.18 14.00
C ILE A 340 -14.75 0.34 13.91
N ASP A 341 -14.01 0.28 15.00
CA ASP A 341 -12.59 0.65 15.05
C ASP A 341 -11.72 -0.61 14.90
N LEU A 342 -10.56 -0.47 14.26
CA LEU A 342 -9.59 -1.56 14.12
C LEU A 342 -8.18 -0.99 14.05
N GLU A 343 -7.20 -1.86 14.29
CA GLU A 343 -5.79 -1.57 14.08
C GLU A 343 -5.18 -2.70 13.26
N THR A 344 -4.28 -2.36 12.36
CA THR A 344 -3.56 -3.35 11.55
C THR A 344 -2.10 -2.95 11.44
N ALA A 345 -1.23 -3.92 11.16
CA ALA A 345 0.18 -3.64 10.96
C ALA A 345 0.37 -2.78 9.70
N VAL A 346 1.35 -1.87 9.74
CA VAL A 346 1.62 -0.90 8.67
C VAL A 346 2.00 -1.57 7.34
N ASP A 347 2.55 -2.78 7.41
CA ASP A 347 2.96 -3.62 6.28
C ASP A 347 1.90 -4.67 5.89
N ASN A 348 0.77 -4.74 6.60
CA ASN A 348 -0.32 -5.65 6.26
C ASN A 348 -1.24 -5.07 5.18
N TYR A 349 -0.66 -4.80 4.01
CA TYR A 349 -1.32 -4.15 2.87
C TYR A 349 -2.55 -4.93 2.39
N GLN A 350 -2.53 -6.27 2.47
CA GLN A 350 -3.68 -7.09 2.10
C GLN A 350 -4.90 -6.82 3.01
N ALA A 351 -4.70 -6.71 4.32
CA ALA A 351 -5.78 -6.39 5.23
C ALA A 351 -6.23 -4.93 5.07
N GLN A 352 -5.29 -3.99 4.91
CA GLN A 352 -5.60 -2.57 4.66
C GLN A 352 -6.51 -2.41 3.43
N SER A 353 -6.14 -3.00 2.29
CA SER A 353 -6.94 -2.95 1.07
C SER A 353 -8.34 -3.56 1.25
N LEU A 354 -8.46 -4.66 2.02
CA LEU A 354 -9.76 -5.24 2.34
C LEU A 354 -10.63 -4.29 3.17
N TYR A 355 -10.07 -3.66 4.20
CA TYR A 355 -10.80 -2.71 5.04
C TYR A 355 -11.26 -1.49 4.22
N GLU A 356 -10.36 -0.90 3.44
CA GLU A 356 -10.65 0.25 2.59
C GLU A 356 -11.74 -0.07 1.55
N SER A 357 -11.70 -1.27 0.95
CA SER A 357 -12.75 -1.74 0.01
C SER A 357 -14.15 -1.85 0.64
N LEU A 358 -14.23 -1.93 1.97
CA LEU A 358 -15.48 -2.01 2.74
C LEU A 358 -15.86 -0.66 3.38
N GLY A 359 -15.17 0.43 3.02
CA GLY A 359 -15.46 1.77 3.49
C GLY A 359 -14.86 2.12 4.85
N TYR A 360 -13.91 1.32 5.36
CA TYR A 360 -13.09 1.75 6.50
C TYR A 360 -12.09 2.80 6.01
N ALA A 361 -12.05 3.94 6.69
CA ALA A 361 -11.08 5.00 6.41
C ALA A 361 -9.89 4.89 7.37
N ARG A 362 -8.67 5.13 6.86
CA ARG A 362 -7.47 5.19 7.68
C ARG A 362 -7.48 6.46 8.52
N GLU A 363 -7.31 6.29 9.83
CA GLU A 363 -7.20 7.40 10.78
C GLU A 363 -5.79 8.04 10.73
N THR A 364 -5.71 9.37 10.68
CA THR A 364 -4.45 10.12 10.48
C THR A 364 -4.21 11.23 11.51
N GLU A 365 -5.18 11.54 12.37
CA GLU A 365 -5.11 12.61 13.38
C GLU A 365 -4.63 12.10 14.75
N PHE A 366 -4.82 10.80 15.05
CA PHE A 366 -4.48 10.23 16.36
C PHE A 366 -3.30 9.25 16.32
N TYR A 367 -2.38 9.39 17.28
CA TYR A 367 -1.29 8.44 17.50
C TYR A 367 -1.71 7.31 18.46
N LYS A 368 -1.31 6.08 18.14
CA LYS A 368 -1.41 4.94 19.05
C LYS A 368 -0.19 4.85 19.97
N TYR A 369 -0.42 4.86 21.28
CA TYR A 369 0.61 4.57 22.29
C TYR A 369 0.29 3.27 23.02
N SER A 370 1.31 2.51 23.40
CA SER A 370 1.15 1.28 24.19
C SER A 370 2.24 1.19 25.25
N LEU A 371 1.84 0.99 26.50
CA LEU A 371 2.74 0.71 27.61
C LEU A 371 2.64 -0.78 27.95
N VAL A 372 3.75 -1.51 27.81
CA VAL A 372 3.81 -2.91 28.23
C VAL A 372 3.88 -2.93 29.77
N LEU A 373 2.89 -3.56 30.39
CA LEU A 373 2.85 -3.81 31.83
C LEU A 373 3.37 -5.23 32.10
N ALA A 374 4.19 -5.37 33.13
CA ALA A 374 4.82 -6.64 33.53
C ALA A 374 3.83 -7.61 34.18
#